data_AF-A0A3D4PED7-F1
#
_entry.id   AF-A0A3D4PED7-F1
#
_cell.length_a   1.000
_cell.length_b   1.000
_cell.length_c   1.000
_cell.angle_alpha   90.00
_cell.angle_beta   90.00
_cell.angle_gamma   90.00
#
_symmetry.space_group_name_H-M   'P 1'
#
loop_
_entity.id
_entity.type
_entity.pdbx_description
1 polymer ?
#
loop_
_entity_poly.entity_id
_entity_poly.type
_entity_poly.pdbx_seq_one_letter_code
_entity_poly.pdbx_strand_id
1 'polypeptide(L)' 'PAPEDCEYYICGPPMMLSAVQKLLEDQGVEPENIAYDDFGG' A
#
# COMPACT_ATOMS: atom_id res chain seq x y z
N PRO A 1 16.94 -3.74 -2.63
CA PRO A 1 16.10 -2.75 -3.33
C PRO A 1 15.57 -1.78 -2.28
N ALA A 2 15.51 -0.49 -2.60
CA ALA A 2 14.86 0.45 -1.69
C ALA A 2 13.33 0.25 -1.77
N PRO A 3 12.54 0.58 -0.74
CA PRO A 3 11.09 0.43 -0.76
C PRO A 3 10.43 1.11 -1.98
N GLU A 4 10.89 2.29 -2.35
CA GLU A 4 10.43 3.07 -3.50
C GLU A 4 10.64 2.38 -4.86
N ASP A 5 11.55 1.41 -4.94
CA ASP A 5 11.83 0.64 -6.15
C ASP A 5 10.88 -0.58 -6.32
N CYS A 6 9.96 -0.81 -5.38
CA CYS A 6 9.08 -1.98 -5.36
C CYS A 6 7.63 -1.64 -5.76
N GLU A 7 6.98 -2.56 -6.45
CA GLU A 7 5.53 -2.54 -6.66
C GLU A 7 4.82 -3.32 -5.54
N TYR A 8 3.86 -2.69 -4.88
CA TYR A 8 3.12 -3.25 -3.75
C TYR A 8 1.69 -3.60 -4.16
N TYR A 9 1.33 -4.87 -3.97
CA TYR A 9 -0.02 -5.39 -4.22
C TYR A 9 -0.62 -5.83 -2.88
N ILE A 10 -1.68 -5.17 -2.44
CA ILE A 10 -2.22 -5.32 -1.08
C ILE A 10 -3.72 -5.63 -1.10
N CYS A 11 -4.16 -6.58 -0.28
CA CYS A 11 -5.56 -6.92 -0.10
C CYS A 11 -5.81 -7.14 1.39
N GLY A 12 -6.92 -6.61 1.92
CA GLY A 12 -7.25 -6.76 3.33
C GLY A 12 -8.44 -5.91 3.77
N PRO A 13 -8.82 -5.99 5.05
CA PRO A 13 -9.90 -5.17 5.60
C PRO A 13 -9.53 -3.67 5.57
N PRO A 14 -10.52 -2.75 5.61
CA PRO A 14 -10.28 -1.31 5.48
C PRO A 14 -9.22 -0.74 6.44
N MET A 15 -9.20 -1.24 7.67
CA MET A 15 -8.20 -0.85 8.68
C MET A 15 -6.77 -1.30 8.32
N MET A 16 -6.61 -2.47 7.70
CA MET A 16 -5.31 -2.94 7.23
C MET A 16 -4.84 -2.12 6.03
N LEU A 17 -5.71 -1.90 5.04
CA LEU A 17 -5.37 -1.13 3.84
C LEU A 17 -4.89 0.28 4.22
N SER A 18 -5.62 0.94 5.12
CA SER A 18 -5.26 2.28 5.60
C SER A 18 -3.92 2.30 6.33
N ALA A 19 -3.66 1.31 7.18
CA ALA A 19 -2.41 1.23 7.95
C ALA A 19 -1.19 0.96 7.05
N VAL A 20 -1.33 0.07 6.07
CA VAL A 20 -0.24 -0.30 5.17
C VAL A 20 0.03 0.81 4.15
N GLN A 21 -1.01 1.46 3.60
CA GLN A 21 -0.81 2.62 2.72
C GLN A 21 -0.02 3.72 3.42
N LYS A 22 -0.41 4.09 4.65
CA LYS A 22 0.33 5.09 5.44
C LYS A 22 1.78 4.67 5.69
N LEU A 23 2.01 3.41 6.02
CA LEU A 23 3.38 2.89 6.23
C LEU A 23 4.24 3.07 4.97
N LEU A 24 3.69 2.77 3.79
CA LEU A 24 4.42 2.88 2.53
C LEU A 24 4.65 4.34 2.12
N GLU A 25 3.67 5.23 2.34
CA GLU A 25 3.82 6.68 2.18
C GLU A 25 4.93 7.23 3.10
N ASP A 26 4.96 6.84 4.38
CA ASP A 26 6.00 7.23 5.34
C ASP A 26 7.40 6.69 4.95
N GLN A 27 7.48 5.68 4.07
CA GLN A 27 8.72 5.16 3.50
C GLN A 27 9.08 5.77 2.14
N GLY A 28 8.28 6.72 1.62
CA GLY A 28 8.54 7.38 0.34
C GLY A 28 8.11 6.58 -0.89
N VAL A 29 7.23 5.59 -0.72
CA VAL A 29 6.64 4.87 -1.85
C VAL A 29 5.55 5.71 -2.48
N GLU A 30 5.67 5.97 -3.79
CA GLU A 30 4.68 6.74 -4.53
C GLU A 30 3.37 5.94 -4.71
N PRO A 31 2.19 6.59 -4.69
CA PRO A 31 0.90 5.92 -4.81
C PRO A 31 0.74 5.08 -6.09
N GLU A 32 1.44 5.44 -7.17
CA GLU A 32 1.45 4.69 -8.44
C GLU A 32 2.09 3.30 -8.32
N ASN A 33 2.93 3.09 -7.31
CA ASN A 33 3.53 1.80 -6.98
C ASN A 33 2.69 0.97 -5.99
N ILE A 34 1.50 1.46 -5.59
CA ILE A 34 0.64 0.80 -4.61
C ILE A 34 -0.71 0.45 -5.26
N ALA A 35 -0.88 -0.83 -5.60
CA ALA A 35 -2.15 -1.39 -6.02
C ALA A 35 -2.83 -2.09 -4.84
N TYR A 36 -4.12 -1.84 -4.66
CA TYR A 36 -4.91 -2.55 -3.64
C TYR A 36 -6.28 -2.99 -4.15
N ASP A 37 -6.77 -4.07 -3.55
CA ASP A 37 -8.12 -4.58 -3.74
C ASP A 37 -8.91 -4.44 -2.44
N ASP A 38 -9.99 -3.67 -2.51
CA ASP A 38 -10.96 -3.51 -1.42
C ASP A 38 -12.16 -4.41 -1.73
N PHE A 39 -12.29 -5.49 -0.95
CA PHE A 39 -13.32 -6.51 -1.10
C PHE A 39 -14.75 -5.99 -0.78
N GLY A 40 -14.92 -4.69 -0.57
CA GLY A 40 -16.21 -4.02 -0.62
C GLY A 40 -16.83 -3.69 0.75
N GLY A 41 -16.13 -3.97 1.85
CA GLY A 41 -16.60 -3.69 3.22
C GLY A 41 -17.77 -4.56 3.67
#